data_AF-A0A326U0F0-F1
#
_entry.id   AF-A0A326U0F0-F1
#
_cell.length_a   1.000
_cell.length_b   1.000
_cell.length_c   1.000
_cell.angle_alpha   90.00
_cell.angle_beta   90.00
_cell.angle_gamma   90.00
#
_symmetry.space_group_name_H-M   'P 1'
#
loop_
_entity.id
_entity.type
_entity.pdbx_description
1 polymer ?
#
loop_
_entity_poly.entity_id
_entity_poly.type
_entity_poly.pdbx_seq_one_letter_code
_entity_poly.pdbx_strand_id
1 'polypeptide(L)'
;MRVVKPLSEATAIYDVLSKLKVGDLVPACVYIRDYVDGQIPSWRVAHIIESPPSRRITVIDPDNVKEPTLWEEESWIALDIVALPSKVLATDLYCFTGKPHYTNMLGDIRQHGRKISDLFEEQGEDYV
;
A
#
# COMPACT_ATOMS: atom_id res chain seq x y z
N MET A 1 14.13 -9.68 -18.32
CA MET A 1 13.84 -9.33 -16.91
C MET A 1 14.35 -10.45 -16.02
N ARG A 2 15.21 -10.18 -15.03
CA ARG A 2 15.57 -11.21 -14.03
C ARG A 2 14.35 -11.44 -13.15
N VAL A 3 13.91 -12.69 -13.01
CA VAL A 3 12.83 -13.07 -12.10
C VAL A 3 13.34 -12.85 -10.68
N VAL A 4 12.96 -11.74 -10.05
CA VAL A 4 13.26 -11.46 -8.65
C VAL A 4 12.21 -12.20 -7.83
N LYS A 5 12.63 -13.18 -7.04
CA LYS A 5 11.70 -13.91 -6.15
C LYS A 5 11.21 -12.94 -5.07
N PRO A 6 9.89 -12.72 -4.93
CA PRO A 6 9.37 -11.85 -3.89
C PRO A 6 9.63 -12.45 -2.50
N LEU A 7 9.94 -11.58 -1.55
CA LEU A 7 10.03 -11.93 -0.13
C LEU A 7 8.65 -12.34 0.37
N SER A 8 8.60 -13.43 1.13
CA SER A 8 7.35 -13.99 1.68
C SER A 8 7.22 -13.82 3.19
N GLU A 9 8.30 -13.47 3.89
CA GLU A 9 8.30 -13.35 5.35
C GLU A 9 8.23 -11.88 5.79
N ALA A 10 7.34 -11.60 6.75
CA ALA A 10 7.14 -10.25 7.26
C ALA A 10 8.43 -9.61 7.81
N THR A 11 9.26 -10.40 8.50
CA THR A 11 10.55 -9.93 9.06
C THR A 11 11.49 -9.47 7.95
N ALA A 12 11.64 -10.27 6.88
CA ALA A 12 12.51 -9.92 5.76
C ALA A 12 12.00 -8.68 5.01
N ILE A 13 10.68 -8.56 4.84
CA ILE A 13 10.06 -7.37 4.24
C ILE A 13 10.30 -6.14 5.13
N TYR A 14 10.08 -6.26 6.45
CA TYR A 14 10.33 -5.20 7.42
C TYR A 14 11.80 -4.75 7.41
N ASP A 15 12.75 -5.68 7.34
CA ASP A 15 14.18 -5.38 7.29
C ASP A 15 14.60 -4.60 6.03
N VAL A 16 13.88 -4.77 4.92
CA VAL A 16 14.07 -3.96 3.71
C VAL A 16 13.39 -2.60 3.89
N LEU A 17 12.11 -2.59 4.25
CA LEU A 17 11.30 -1.37 4.37
C LEU A 17 11.85 -0.40 5.43
N SER A 18 12.38 -0.90 6.54
CA SER A 18 12.99 -0.09 7.62
C SER A 18 14.23 0.70 7.18
N LYS A 19 14.86 0.30 6.07
CA LYS A 19 16.06 0.97 5.53
C LYS A 19 15.72 2.02 4.47
N LEU A 20 14.51 2.02 3.93
CA LEU A 20 14.08 2.95 2.89
C LEU A 20 13.92 4.36 3.44
N LYS A 21 14.25 5.35 2.61
CA LYS A 21 14.10 6.78 2.84
C LYS A 21 13.09 7.36 1.85
N VAL A 22 12.60 8.56 2.14
CA VAL A 22 11.78 9.32 1.20
C VAL A 22 12.56 9.54 -0.11
N GLY A 23 11.92 9.27 -1.24
CA GLY A 23 12.49 9.31 -2.57
C GLY A 23 13.01 7.96 -3.09
N ASP A 24 13.22 6.96 -2.23
CA ASP A 24 13.72 5.66 -2.64
C ASP A 24 12.68 4.88 -3.46
N LEU A 25 13.16 4.11 -4.44
CA LEU A 25 12.33 3.08 -5.09
C LEU A 25 12.24 1.85 -4.19
N VAL A 26 11.03 1.30 -4.08
CA VAL A 26 10.82 0.03 -3.40
C VAL A 26 11.45 -1.09 -4.24
N PRO A 27 12.35 -1.90 -3.67
CA PRO A 27 12.94 -3.01 -4.40
C PRO A 27 11.89 -4.00 -4.88
N ALA A 28 12.03 -4.52 -6.10
CA ALA A 28 11.08 -5.47 -6.69
C ALA A 28 10.93 -6.79 -5.90
N CYS A 29 11.85 -7.10 -4.98
CA CYS A 29 11.70 -8.23 -4.06
C CYS A 29 10.65 -7.97 -2.96
N VAL A 30 10.29 -6.72 -2.70
CA VAL A 30 9.14 -6.34 -1.86
C VAL A 30 7.96 -6.11 -2.79
N TYR A 31 7.20 -7.18 -3.03
CA TYR A 31 5.96 -7.06 -3.77
C TYR A 31 4.95 -6.25 -2.95
N ILE A 32 4.33 -5.24 -3.58
CA ILE A 32 3.33 -4.39 -2.94
C ILE A 32 1.97 -4.67 -3.55
N ARG A 33 1.76 -4.24 -4.81
CA ARG A 33 0.50 -4.37 -5.54
C ARG A 33 0.72 -4.13 -7.03
N ASP A 34 -0.08 -4.80 -7.84
CA ASP A 34 -0.25 -4.61 -9.28
C ASP A 34 -1.56 -3.85 -9.58
N TYR A 35 -1.65 -3.30 -10.78
CA TYR A 35 -2.91 -2.84 -11.34
C TYR A 35 -3.74 -4.01 -11.88
N VAL A 36 -5.02 -3.75 -12.19
CA VAL A 36 -5.95 -4.77 -12.71
C VAL A 36 -5.46 -5.39 -14.03
N ASP A 37 -4.66 -4.66 -14.79
CA ASP A 37 -4.01 -5.12 -16.03
C ASP A 37 -2.72 -5.93 -15.79
N GLY A 38 -2.33 -6.16 -14.53
CA GLY A 38 -1.13 -6.88 -14.14
C GLY A 38 0.15 -6.06 -14.22
N GLN A 39 0.08 -4.76 -14.51
CA GLN A 39 1.25 -3.88 -14.47
C GLN A 39 1.69 -3.68 -13.01
N ILE A 40 2.99 -3.88 -12.74
CA ILE A 40 3.59 -3.64 -11.44
C ILE A 40 4.27 -2.27 -11.45
N PRO A 41 3.80 -1.30 -10.64
CA PRO A 41 4.41 0.03 -10.58
C PRO A 41 5.80 0.02 -9.96
N SER A 42 6.63 1.00 -10.37
CA SER A 42 7.91 1.29 -9.71
C SER A 42 7.68 2.15 -8.47
N TRP A 43 7.02 1.56 -7.46
CA TRP A 43 6.62 2.24 -6.23
C TRP A 43 7.78 3.06 -5.63
N ARG A 44 7.54 4.35 -5.39
CA ARG A 44 8.51 5.27 -4.78
C ARG A 44 8.01 5.74 -3.42
N VAL A 45 8.89 5.81 -2.44
CA VAL A 45 8.54 6.30 -1.10
C VAL A 45 8.29 7.81 -1.14
N ALA A 46 7.08 8.23 -0.80
CA ALA A 46 6.70 9.64 -0.72
C ALA A 46 6.74 10.16 0.71
N HIS A 47 6.35 9.35 1.69
CA HIS A 47 6.28 9.78 3.09
C HIS A 47 6.58 8.64 4.04
N ILE A 48 7.15 8.96 5.21
CA ILE A 48 7.46 7.99 6.26
C ILE A 48 7.01 8.56 7.61
N ILE A 49 6.34 7.73 8.40
CA ILE A 49 5.98 8.03 9.79
C ILE A 49 6.50 6.90 10.67
N GLU A 50 7.42 7.25 11.57
CA GLU A 50 7.94 6.33 12.58
C GLU A 50 7.00 6.28 13.79
N SER A 51 6.58 5.09 14.19
CA SER A 51 5.89 4.86 15.45
C SER A 51 6.31 3.51 16.01
N PRO A 52 7.49 3.43 16.66
CA PRO A 52 8.07 2.16 17.09
C PRO A 52 7.07 1.29 17.88
N PRO A 53 6.96 -0.02 17.58
CA PRO A 53 7.81 -0.80 16.67
C PRO A 53 7.33 -0.80 15.20
N SER A 54 6.37 0.06 14.85
CA SER A 54 5.80 0.16 13.51
C SER A 54 6.42 1.29 12.70
N ARG A 55 6.47 1.09 11.39
CA ARG A 55 6.84 2.10 10.41
C ARG A 55 5.75 2.17 9.35
N ARG A 56 5.16 3.35 9.17
CA ARG A 56 4.21 3.60 8.09
C ARG A 56 4.93 4.28 6.93
N ILE A 57 4.81 3.71 5.74
CA ILE A 57 5.45 4.18 4.51
C ILE A 57 4.36 4.43 3.48
N THR A 58 4.22 5.67 3.03
CA THR A 58 3.38 6.01 1.89
C THR A 58 4.22 5.86 0.63
N VAL A 59 3.75 5.05 -0.31
CA VAL A 59 4.39 4.88 -1.62
C VAL A 59 3.48 5.39 -2.72
N ILE A 60 4.08 5.96 -3.77
CA ILE A 60 3.39 6.48 -4.95
C ILE A 60 3.85 5.74 -6.19
N ASP A 61 2.99 5.67 -7.19
CA ASP A 61 3.39 5.36 -8.55
C ASP A 61 3.90 6.65 -9.22
N PRO A 62 5.22 6.80 -9.41
CA PRO A 62 5.78 8.00 -10.01
C PRO A 62 5.41 8.16 -11.49
N ASP A 63 4.97 7.09 -12.17
CA ASP A 63 4.63 7.09 -13.59
C ASP A 63 3.13 7.38 -13.83
N ASN A 64 2.32 7.36 -12.77
CA ASN A 64 0.88 7.65 -12.81
C ASN A 64 0.55 8.98 -12.14
N VAL A 65 1.09 10.05 -12.73
CA VAL A 65 0.75 11.44 -12.37
C VAL A 65 -0.59 11.79 -13.00
N LYS A 66 -1.59 12.10 -12.18
CA LYS A 66 -2.82 12.73 -12.64
C LYS A 66 -2.57 14.23 -12.69
N GLU A 67 -2.81 14.83 -13.85
CA GLU A 67 -2.60 16.26 -14.12
C GLU A 67 -3.20 17.14 -13.02
N PRO A 68 -2.57 18.28 -12.71
CA PRO A 68 -3.07 19.21 -11.71
C PRO A 68 -4.51 19.60 -12.04
N THR A 69 -5.44 19.28 -11.15
CA THR A 69 -6.74 19.93 -11.17
C THR A 69 -6.56 21.39 -10.74
N LEU A 70 -7.53 22.27 -11.04
CA LEU A 70 -7.48 23.72 -10.73
C LEU A 70 -7.13 24.09 -9.27
N TRP A 71 -7.04 23.12 -8.36
CA TRP A 71 -6.87 23.29 -6.92
C TRP A 71 -5.69 22.51 -6.32
N GLU A 72 -5.03 21.61 -7.07
CA GLU A 72 -3.95 20.76 -6.53
C GLU A 72 -2.79 20.65 -7.53
N GLU A 73 -1.56 20.86 -7.03
CA GLU A 73 -0.36 21.06 -7.85
C GLU A 73 0.13 19.79 -8.57
N GLU A 74 -0.24 18.60 -8.12
CA GLU A 74 -0.03 17.30 -8.78
C GLU A 74 -0.67 16.22 -7.89
N SER A 75 -1.21 15.14 -8.50
CA SER A 75 -1.71 14.00 -7.72
C SER A 75 -1.19 12.67 -8.27
N TRP A 76 -0.93 11.71 -7.38
CA TRP A 76 -0.38 10.40 -7.71
C TRP A 76 -1.28 9.29 -7.20
N ILE A 77 -1.20 8.12 -7.83
CA ILE A 77 -1.75 6.90 -7.20
C ILE A 77 -0.81 6.46 -6.09
N ALA A 78 -1.36 6.14 -4.93
CA ALA A 78 -0.61 5.80 -3.74
C ALA A 78 -1.26 4.69 -2.92
N LEU A 79 -0.50 4.14 -1.97
CA LEU A 79 -0.98 3.32 -0.87
C LEU A 79 -0.09 3.51 0.35
N ASP A 80 -0.62 3.17 1.52
CA ASP A 80 0.14 3.13 2.77
C ASP A 80 0.52 1.68 3.12
N ILE A 81 1.77 1.47 3.49
CA ILE A 81 2.30 0.21 4.01
C ILE A 81 2.60 0.42 5.49
N VAL A 82 2.04 -0.42 6.36
CA VAL A 82 2.40 -0.49 7.77
C VAL A 82 3.23 -1.73 8.00
N ALA A 83 4.52 -1.53 8.30
CA ALA A 83 5.46 -2.59 8.56
C ALA A 83 5.73 -2.72 10.06
N LEU A 84 5.53 -3.93 10.58
CA LEU A 84 5.98 -4.41 11.88
C LEU A 84 6.87 -5.63 11.66
N PRO A 85 7.78 -5.97 12.60
CA PRO A 85 8.66 -7.14 12.45
C PRO A 85 7.90 -8.45 12.17
N SER A 86 6.71 -8.62 12.73
CA SER A 86 5.90 -9.84 12.57
C SER A 86 4.79 -9.73 11.52
N LYS A 87 4.53 -8.53 11.00
CA LYS A 87 3.35 -8.28 10.15
C LYS A 87 3.55 -7.08 9.23
N VAL A 88 3.17 -7.24 7.97
CA VAL A 88 3.10 -6.14 7.01
C VAL A 88 1.66 -6.03 6.50
N LEU A 89 1.15 -4.81 6.47
CA LEU A 89 -0.19 -4.47 6.00
C LEU A 89 -0.08 -3.39 4.93
N ALA A 90 -1.01 -3.37 3.97
CA ALA A 90 -1.13 -2.34 2.97
C ALA A 90 -2.58 -1.89 2.83
N THR A 91 -2.80 -0.62 2.50
CA THR A 91 -4.14 -0.11 2.15
C THR A 91 -4.50 -0.43 0.70
N ASP A 92 -5.74 -0.14 0.32
CA ASP A 92 -6.10 0.00 -1.09
C ASP A 92 -5.43 1.23 -1.74
N LEU A 93 -5.44 1.22 -3.07
CA LEU A 93 -4.95 2.34 -3.89
C LEU A 93 -5.84 3.57 -3.68
N TYR A 94 -5.22 4.74 -3.50
CA TYR A 94 -5.91 6.02 -3.38
C TYR A 94 -5.17 7.15 -4.11
N CYS A 95 -5.82 8.31 -4.24
CA CYS A 95 -5.24 9.50 -4.85
C CYS A 95 -4.49 10.32 -3.79
N PHE A 96 -3.19 10.52 -3.96
CA PHE A 96 -2.31 11.26 -3.04
C PHE A 96 -1.96 12.63 -3.60
N THR A 97 -2.12 13.67 -2.78
CA THR A 97 -1.99 15.08 -3.18
C THR A 97 -0.88 15.80 -2.42
N GLY A 98 0.18 15.07 -2.06
CA GLY A 98 1.35 15.60 -1.34
C GLY A 98 1.20 15.68 0.18
N LYS A 99 0.00 15.41 0.72
CA LYS A 99 -0.24 15.37 2.18
C LYS A 99 -0.47 13.94 2.66
N PRO A 100 0.13 13.55 3.81
CA PRO A 100 -0.10 12.22 4.38
C PRO A 100 -1.59 11.96 4.54
N HIS A 101 -2.04 10.81 4.05
CA HIS A 101 -3.42 10.41 4.26
C HIS A 101 -3.56 9.94 5.71
N TYR A 102 -4.35 10.66 6.50
CA TYR A 102 -4.68 10.23 7.86
C TYR A 102 -5.88 9.29 7.78
N THR A 103 -5.65 8.07 7.28
CA THR A 103 -6.62 6.99 7.39
C THR A 103 -6.78 6.59 8.84
N ASN A 104 -8.03 6.44 9.29
CA ASN A 104 -8.30 5.67 10.49
C ASN A 104 -8.22 4.18 10.11
N MET A 105 -7.01 3.67 9.84
CA MET A 105 -6.80 2.33 9.27
C MET A 105 -7.46 1.22 10.08
N LEU A 106 -7.61 1.36 11.39
CA LEU A 106 -8.37 0.39 12.19
C LEU A 106 -9.85 0.42 11.85
N GLY A 107 -10.41 1.61 11.58
CA GLY A 107 -11.77 1.78 11.07
C GLY A 107 -11.93 1.18 9.68
N ASP A 108 -10.99 1.46 8.77
CA ASP A 108 -11.03 0.99 7.39
C ASP A 108 -10.83 -0.53 7.30
N ILE A 109 -9.89 -1.11 8.06
CA ILE A 109 -9.67 -2.55 8.16
C ILE A 109 -10.88 -3.24 8.80
N ARG A 110 -11.49 -2.66 9.84
CA ARG A 110 -12.73 -3.21 10.43
C ARG A 110 -13.92 -3.10 9.48
N GLN A 111 -14.02 -2.01 8.74
CA GLN A 111 -15.07 -1.83 7.73
C GLN A 111 -14.87 -2.77 6.55
N HIS A 112 -13.63 -3.03 6.15
CA HIS A 112 -13.30 -4.03 5.15
C HIS A 112 -13.57 -5.46 5.64
N GLY A 113 -13.20 -5.78 6.88
CA GLY A 113 -13.56 -7.05 7.51
C GLY A 113 -15.08 -7.28 7.56
N ARG A 114 -15.86 -6.23 7.83
CA ARG A 114 -17.33 -6.28 7.72
C ARG A 114 -17.79 -6.52 6.29
N LYS A 115 -17.32 -5.74 5.31
CA LYS A 115 -17.68 -5.93 3.89
C LYS A 115 -17.35 -7.32 3.37
N ILE A 116 -16.22 -7.90 3.78
CA ILE A 116 -15.88 -9.29 3.44
C ILE A 116 -16.87 -10.26 4.09
N SER A 117 -17.19 -10.08 5.37
CA SER A 117 -18.20 -10.89 6.07
C SER A 117 -19.55 -10.83 5.36
N ASP A 118 -20.01 -9.64 5.00
CA ASP A 118 -21.29 -9.41 4.33
C ASP A 118 -21.33 -10.13 2.96
N LEU A 119 -20.23 -10.08 2.19
CA LEU A 119 -20.11 -10.78 0.91
C LEU A 119 -20.13 -12.32 1.05
N PHE A 120 -19.59 -12.85 2.16
CA PHE A 120 -19.62 -14.29 2.42
C PHE A 120 -20.98 -14.76 2.98
N GLU A 121 -21.71 -13.91 3.70
CA GLU A 121 -23.08 -14.17 4.14
C GLU A 121 -24.05 -14.17 2.93
N GLU A 122 -23.91 -13.21 2.01
CA GLU A 122 -24.73 -13.15 0.78
C GLU A 122 -24.51 -14.35 -0.15
N GLN A 123 -23.31 -14.93 -0.19
CA GLN A 123 -23.03 -16.15 -0.98
C GLN A 123 -23.51 -17.45 -0.30
N GLY A 124 -23.86 -17.40 0.98
CA GLY A 124 -24.37 -18.54 1.74
C GLY A 124 -25.86 -18.80 1.54
N GLU A 125 -26.63 -17.85 1.01
CA GLU A 125 -28.07 -17.99 0.81
C GLU A 125 -28.48 -18.64 -0.53
N ASP A 126 -27.55 -18.77 -1.49
CA ASP A 126 -27.80 -19.38 -2.81
C ASP A 126 -27.53 -20.91 -2.87
N TYR A 127 -27.23 -21.54 -1.73
CA TYR A 127 -27.07 -23.01 -1.61
C TYR A 127 -28.07 -23.61 -0.60
N VAL A 128 -29.37 -23.53 -0.90
CA VAL A 128 -30.40 -24.44 -0.38
C VAL A 128 -31.34 -24.85 -1.49
#